data_AF-A0A2V8X2J1-F1
#
_entry.id   AF-A0A2V8X2J1-F1
#
_cell.length_a   1.000
_cell.length_b   1.000
_cell.length_c   1.000
_cell.angle_alpha   90.00
_cell.angle_beta   90.00
_cell.angle_gamma   90.00
#
_symmetry.space_group_name_H-M   'P 1'
#
loop_
_entity.id
_entity.type
_entity.pdbx_description
1 polymer ?
#
loop_
_entity_poly.entity_id
_entity_poly.type
_entity_poly.pdbx_seq_one_letter_code
_entity_poly.pdbx_strand_id
1 'polypeptide(L)'
;IVRASAGWGKITVLEELRADLGISHDHIIYMGDGSSDLPVMMHINQYDGLTIAVSEAKFITRVAKRTVLSDNAMSVLVPVLEKVMRWDSAKIRRFFASYGLTLLEWEKVRTDMLTIQDSTEALVAAPVPQVNAQ
;
A
#
# COMPACT_ATOMS: atom_id res chain seq x y z
N ILE A 1 29.57 -1.63 15.84
CA ILE A 1 28.46 -0.93 15.18
C ILE A 1 28.01 -1.79 14.00
N VAL A 2 26.85 -2.44 14.10
CA VAL A 2 26.33 -3.28 13.01
C VAL A 2 25.78 -2.35 11.93
N ARG A 3 26.41 -2.33 10.75
CA ARG A 3 25.90 -1.64 9.56
C ARG A 3 24.80 -2.50 8.93
N ALA A 4 23.57 -2.33 9.37
CA ALA A 4 22.42 -2.82 8.63
C ALA A 4 22.08 -1.84 7.51
N SER A 5 21.66 -2.34 6.33
CA SER A 5 21.09 -1.47 5.31
C SER A 5 19.87 -0.73 5.89
N ALA A 6 19.60 0.49 5.43
CA ALA A 6 18.67 1.42 6.09
C ALA A 6 17.30 0.82 6.45
N GLY A 7 16.80 -0.14 5.67
CA GLY A 7 15.55 -0.85 5.97
C GLY A 7 15.66 -1.90 7.08
N TRP A 8 16.75 -2.68 7.13
CA TRP A 8 16.94 -3.69 8.19
C TRP A 8 17.19 -3.07 9.55
N GLY A 9 17.90 -1.93 9.61
CA GLY A 9 18.06 -1.17 10.86
C GLY A 9 16.73 -0.70 11.44
N LYS A 10 15.80 -0.26 10.59
CA LYS A 10 14.44 0.12 11.00
C LYS A 10 13.64 -1.07 11.55
N ILE A 11 13.78 -2.26 10.95
CA ILE A 11 13.11 -3.49 11.43
C ILE A 11 13.64 -3.87 12.81
N THR A 12 14.96 -3.83 13.03
CA THR A 12 15.55 -4.17 14.33
C THR A 12 15.01 -3.25 15.43
N VAL A 13 15.06 -1.94 15.23
CA VAL A 13 14.54 -0.97 16.20
C VAL A 13 13.03 -1.13 16.43
N LEU A 14 12.26 -1.42 15.36
CA LEU A 14 10.83 -1.69 15.47
C LEU A 14 10.54 -2.91 16.36
N GLU A 15 11.26 -4.01 16.16
CA GLU A 15 11.07 -5.24 16.94
C GLU A 15 11.50 -5.09 18.39
N GLU A 16 12.59 -4.36 18.65
CA GLU A 16 13.01 -3.98 20.01
C GLU A 16 11.91 -3.17 20.70
N LEU A 17 11.44 -2.09 20.07
CA LEU A 17 10.38 -1.24 20.62
C LEU A 17 9.07 -2.01 20.85
N ARG A 18 8.70 -2.89 19.92
CA ARG A 18 7.53 -3.75 20.04
C ARG A 18 7.65 -4.69 21.24
N ALA A 19 8.81 -5.32 21.41
CA ALA A 19 9.08 -6.23 22.51
C ALA A 19 9.06 -5.49 23.86
N ASP A 20 9.72 -4.34 23.93
CA ASP A 20 9.79 -3.51 25.14
C ASP A 20 8.41 -3.01 25.59
N LEU A 21 7.54 -2.66 24.64
CA LEU A 21 6.17 -2.22 24.91
C LEU A 21 5.15 -3.36 25.04
N GLY A 22 5.55 -4.61 24.80
CA GLY A 22 4.64 -5.77 24.83
C GLY A 22 3.53 -5.71 23.78
N ILE A 23 3.79 -5.06 22.64
CA ILE A 23 2.80 -4.82 21.59
C ILE A 23 2.73 -6.05 20.66
N SER A 24 1.51 -6.47 20.33
CA SER A 24 1.29 -7.50 19.30
C SER A 24 1.56 -6.93 17.91
N HIS A 25 2.11 -7.74 17.00
CA HIS A 25 2.48 -7.27 15.66
C HIS A 25 1.31 -6.71 14.85
N ASP A 26 0.10 -7.23 15.04
CA ASP A 26 -1.12 -6.77 14.36
C ASP A 26 -1.62 -5.41 14.86
N HIS A 27 -1.09 -4.93 15.99
CA HIS A 27 -1.34 -3.59 16.53
C HIS A 27 -0.33 -2.54 16.02
N ILE A 28 0.63 -2.93 15.19
CA ILE A 28 1.60 -1.99 14.62
C ILE A 28 0.98 -1.24 13.46
N ILE A 29 1.11 0.09 13.52
CA ILE A 29 0.82 0.99 12.40
C ILE A 29 2.14 1.63 11.98
N TYR A 30 2.49 1.47 10.71
CA TYR A 30 3.72 2.02 10.15
C TYR A 30 3.44 2.87 8.94
N MET A 31 4.18 3.97 8.86
CA MET A 31 4.10 4.93 7.78
C MET A 31 5.45 5.06 7.10
N GLY A 32 5.44 5.20 5.79
CA GLY A 32 6.64 5.48 5.02
C GLY A 32 6.34 6.17 3.71
N ASP A 33 7.37 6.79 3.17
CA ASP A 33 7.33 7.63 1.97
C ASP A 33 8.35 7.16 0.92
N GLY A 34 9.41 6.45 1.35
CA GLY A 34 10.57 6.16 0.53
C GLY A 34 10.96 4.69 0.43
N SER A 35 11.98 4.42 -0.39
CA SER A 35 12.50 3.06 -0.62
C SER A 35 13.07 2.42 0.65
N SER A 36 13.56 3.23 1.59
CA SER A 36 14.08 2.75 2.87
C SER A 36 13.00 2.11 3.76
N ASP A 37 11.73 2.42 3.53
CA ASP A 37 10.58 1.90 4.28
C ASP A 37 10.06 0.58 3.73
N LEU A 38 10.44 0.25 2.51
CA LEU A 38 9.93 -0.92 1.80
C LEU A 38 10.16 -2.23 2.60
N PRO A 39 11.37 -2.52 3.14
CA PRO A 39 11.56 -3.74 3.92
C PRO A 39 10.72 -3.76 5.19
N VAL A 40 10.52 -2.60 5.83
CA VAL A 40 9.74 -2.48 7.06
C VAL A 40 8.26 -2.73 6.80
N MET A 41 7.71 -2.15 5.72
CA MET A 41 6.32 -2.38 5.33
C MET A 41 6.08 -3.84 4.93
N MET A 42 7.01 -4.46 4.20
CA MET A 42 6.93 -5.89 3.88
C MET A 42 6.92 -6.75 5.14
N HIS A 43 7.80 -6.45 6.11
CA HIS A 43 7.86 -7.14 7.39
C HIS A 43 6.53 -7.02 8.17
N ILE A 44 6.00 -5.81 8.33
CA ILE A 44 4.75 -5.57 9.07
C ILE A 44 3.55 -6.24 8.40
N ASN A 45 3.50 -6.23 7.07
CA ASN A 45 2.42 -6.86 6.32
C ASN A 45 2.33 -8.38 6.56
N GLN A 46 3.43 -9.06 6.93
CA GLN A 46 3.43 -10.49 7.26
C GLN A 46 2.64 -10.81 8.53
N TYR A 47 2.44 -9.81 9.41
CA TYR A 47 1.80 -9.97 10.72
C TYR A 47 0.52 -9.15 10.88
N ASP A 48 -0.14 -8.85 9.76
CA ASP A 48 -1.41 -8.13 9.72
C ASP A 48 -1.46 -6.67 10.23
N GLY A 49 -0.32 -6.09 10.60
CA GLY A 49 -0.20 -4.66 10.92
C GLY A 49 -0.63 -3.74 9.77
N LEU A 50 -0.89 -2.47 10.07
CA LEU A 50 -1.35 -1.48 9.09
C LEU A 50 -0.16 -0.70 8.53
N THR A 51 0.05 -0.77 7.21
CA THR A 51 1.04 0.04 6.51
C THR A 51 0.36 1.16 5.71
N ILE A 52 0.87 2.38 5.86
CA ILE A 52 0.36 3.59 5.21
C ILE A 52 1.48 4.21 4.39
N ALA A 53 1.30 4.27 3.07
CA ALA A 53 2.14 5.08 2.20
C ALA A 53 1.64 6.52 2.19
N VAL A 54 2.57 7.48 2.29
CA VAL A 54 2.28 8.93 2.19
C VAL A 54 2.97 9.58 0.99
N SER A 55 3.30 8.79 -0.03
CA SER A 55 3.88 9.26 -1.29
C SER A 55 3.22 8.58 -2.49
N GLU A 56 3.38 9.18 -3.67
CA GLU A 56 2.87 8.63 -4.93
C GLU A 56 3.77 7.54 -5.53
N ALA A 57 4.91 7.25 -4.87
CA ALA A 57 5.92 6.37 -5.41
C ALA A 57 5.37 4.94 -5.60
N LYS A 58 5.23 4.50 -6.85
CA LYS A 58 4.58 3.21 -7.19
C LYS A 58 5.16 1.99 -6.48
N PHE A 59 6.45 2.00 -6.10
CA PHE A 59 7.06 0.87 -5.40
C PHE A 59 6.57 0.75 -3.95
N ILE A 60 6.25 1.85 -3.27
CA ILE A 60 5.78 1.83 -1.89
C ILE A 60 4.26 1.65 -1.82
N THR A 61 3.53 2.33 -2.70
CA THR A 61 2.05 2.26 -2.74
C THR A 61 1.53 0.87 -3.09
N ARG A 62 2.32 0.07 -3.84
CA ARG A 62 2.00 -1.35 -4.12
C ARG A 62 2.17 -2.27 -2.92
N VAL A 63 2.99 -1.88 -1.94
CA VAL A 63 3.23 -2.68 -0.71
C VAL A 63 2.36 -2.20 0.44
N ALA A 64 2.10 -0.90 0.55
CA ALA A 64 1.27 -0.36 1.62
C ALA A 64 -0.18 -0.83 1.52
N LYS A 65 -0.79 -1.16 2.67
CA LYS A 65 -2.23 -1.52 2.74
C LYS A 65 -3.14 -0.33 2.45
N ARG A 66 -2.68 0.88 2.75
CA ARG A 66 -3.35 2.14 2.46
C ARG A 66 -2.35 3.14 1.91
N THR A 67 -2.82 4.00 1.01
CA THR A 67 -2.07 5.17 0.54
C THR A 67 -2.90 6.40 0.87
N VAL A 68 -2.25 7.42 1.41
CA VAL A 68 -2.86 8.71 1.72
C VAL A 68 -2.04 9.78 1.01
N LEU A 69 -2.64 10.43 0.03
CA LEU A 69 -2.08 11.58 -0.66
C LEU A 69 -2.84 12.81 -0.17
N SER A 70 -2.16 13.71 0.51
CA SER A 70 -2.76 14.91 1.06
C SER A 70 -1.68 15.91 1.45
N ASP A 71 -2.00 17.19 1.31
CA ASP A 71 -1.17 18.29 1.80
C ASP A 71 -1.32 18.50 3.32
N ASN A 72 -2.23 17.77 3.98
CA ASN A 72 -2.44 17.85 5.42
C ASN A 72 -1.97 16.58 6.13
N ALA A 73 -1.01 16.72 7.04
CA ALA A 73 -0.45 15.63 7.83
C ALA A 73 -1.51 14.85 8.66
N MET A 74 -2.63 15.47 9.02
CA MET A 74 -3.70 14.81 9.79
C MET A 74 -4.51 13.79 8.96
N SER A 75 -4.43 13.87 7.62
CA SER A 75 -5.14 12.95 6.72
C SER A 75 -4.80 11.48 6.98
N VAL A 76 -3.61 11.20 7.48
CA VAL A 76 -3.13 9.85 7.80
C VAL A 76 -3.87 9.20 8.95
N LEU A 77 -4.54 9.99 9.80
CA LEU A 77 -5.37 9.47 10.87
C LEU A 77 -6.66 8.83 10.34
N VAL A 78 -7.09 9.20 9.13
CA VAL A 78 -8.30 8.64 8.51
C VAL A 78 -8.21 7.10 8.42
N PRO A 79 -7.22 6.48 7.74
CA PRO A 79 -7.12 5.02 7.70
C PRO A 79 -6.87 4.38 9.08
N VAL A 80 -6.25 5.10 10.02
CA VAL A 80 -6.05 4.61 11.41
C VAL A 80 -7.39 4.49 12.13
N LEU A 81 -8.22 5.54 12.09
CA LEU A 81 -9.54 5.56 12.71
C LEU A 81 -10.48 4.53 12.05
N GLU A 82 -10.37 4.32 10.74
CA GLU A 82 -11.11 3.26 10.05
C GLU A 82 -10.69 1.86 10.53
N LYS A 83 -9.39 1.59 10.66
CA LYS A 83 -8.90 0.26 11.01
C LYS A 83 -9.07 -0.06 12.50
N VAL A 84 -8.66 0.86 13.36
CA VAL A 84 -8.60 0.66 14.82
C VAL A 84 -9.97 0.86 15.44
N MET A 85 -10.61 2.00 15.14
CA MET A 85 -11.88 2.36 15.77
C MET A 85 -13.09 1.82 15.01
N ARG A 86 -12.89 1.25 13.80
CA ARG A 86 -13.95 0.77 12.90
C ARG A 86 -14.99 1.84 12.60
N TRP A 87 -14.56 3.11 12.54
CA TRP A 87 -15.46 4.22 12.27
C TRP A 87 -15.78 4.32 10.78
N ASP A 88 -17.03 4.65 10.48
CA ASP A 88 -17.45 5.04 9.15
C ASP A 88 -16.98 6.45 8.78
N SER A 89 -17.10 6.76 7.49
CA SER A 89 -16.69 8.06 6.94
C SER A 89 -17.45 9.24 7.55
N ALA A 90 -18.72 9.07 7.92
CA ALA A 90 -19.51 10.16 8.49
C ALA A 90 -19.01 10.52 9.89
N LYS A 91 -18.68 9.51 10.71
CA LYS A 91 -18.13 9.71 12.05
C LYS A 91 -16.75 10.34 12.01
N ILE A 92 -15.89 9.90 11.10
CA ILE A 92 -14.56 10.50 10.90
C ILE A 92 -14.69 11.97 10.46
N ARG A 93 -15.58 12.28 9.51
CA ARG A 93 -15.84 13.67 9.09
C ARG A 93 -16.29 14.56 10.24
N ARG A 94 -17.23 14.10 11.09
CA ARG A 94 -17.67 14.85 12.28
C ARG A 94 -16.53 15.06 13.28
N PHE A 95 -15.70 14.03 13.49
CA PHE A 95 -14.56 14.13 14.38
C PHE A 95 -13.58 15.21 13.91
N PHE A 96 -13.14 15.16 12.65
CA PHE A 96 -12.27 16.20 12.08
C PHE A 96 -12.91 17.59 12.15
N ALA A 97 -14.20 17.71 11.84
CA ALA A 97 -14.92 18.99 11.91
C ALA A 97 -14.94 19.57 13.33
N SER A 98 -15.01 18.73 14.37
CA SER A 98 -14.93 19.18 15.77
C SER A 98 -13.58 19.81 16.14
N TYR A 99 -12.52 19.52 15.38
CA TYR A 99 -11.20 20.15 15.48
C TYR A 99 -10.97 21.26 14.44
N GLY A 100 -12.03 21.72 13.75
CA GLY A 100 -11.92 22.75 12.71
C GLY A 100 -11.31 22.26 11.39
N LEU A 101 -11.19 20.94 11.19
CA LEU A 101 -10.68 20.35 9.97
C LEU A 101 -11.84 19.82 9.12
N THR A 102 -12.06 20.39 7.95
CA THR A 102 -13.08 19.89 7.02
C THR A 102 -12.44 18.92 6.03
N LEU A 103 -12.86 17.66 6.05
CA LEU A 103 -12.49 16.69 5.03
C LEU A 103 -13.28 16.98 3.74
N LEU A 104 -12.69 17.73 2.83
CA LEU A 104 -13.20 17.93 1.46
C LEU A 104 -12.58 16.87 0.54
N GLU A 105 -13.32 16.45 -0.49
CA GLU A 105 -12.80 15.58 -1.58
C GLU A 105 -12.17 14.25 -1.14
N TRP A 106 -12.69 13.65 -0.07
CA TRP A 106 -12.26 12.31 0.34
C TRP A 106 -12.85 11.23 -0.59
N GLU A 107 -12.11 10.94 -1.65
CA GLU A 107 -12.34 9.81 -2.55
C GLU A 107 -11.38 8.66 -2.23
N LYS A 108 -11.91 7.44 -2.21
CA LYS A 108 -11.09 6.22 -2.14
C LYS A 108 -10.99 5.64 -3.53
N VAL A 109 -9.97 6.06 -4.28
CA VAL A 109 -9.74 5.55 -5.63
C VAL A 109 -9.16 4.13 -5.53
N ARG A 110 -9.90 3.15 -6.03
CA ARG A 110 -9.40 1.79 -6.29
C ARG A 110 -9.87 1.39 -7.68
N THR A 111 -9.22 1.92 -8.70
CA THR A 111 -9.73 1.86 -10.07
C THR A 111 -8.74 1.17 -10.99
N ASP A 112 -9.11 -0.02 -11.47
CA ASP A 112 -8.63 -0.59 -12.71
C ASP A 112 -9.75 -0.44 -13.75
N MET A 113 -9.47 0.22 -14.88
CA MET A 113 -10.37 0.26 -16.04
C MET A 113 -9.67 -0.37 -17.25
N LEU A 114 -10.24 -1.44 -17.76
CA LEU A 114 -9.67 -2.26 -18.84
C LEU A 114 -10.75 -2.52 -19.90
N THR A 115 -10.38 -2.37 -21.16
CA THR A 115 -11.16 -2.85 -22.32
C THR A 115 -10.28 -3.79 -23.12
N ILE A 116 -10.68 -5.05 -23.22
CA ILE A 116 -9.99 -6.08 -24.01
C ILE A 116 -10.81 -6.30 -25.30
N GLN A 117 -10.15 -6.28 -26.45
CA GLN A 117 -10.74 -6.60 -27.75
C GLN A 117 -10.02 -7.82 -28.35
N ASP A 118 -10.76 -8.69 -29.05
CA ASP A 118 -10.19 -9.83 -29.76
C ASP A 118 -9.39 -9.37 -30.98
N SER A 119 -8.19 -9.92 -31.17
CA SER A 119 -7.36 -9.70 -32.36
C SER A 119 -7.72 -10.74 -33.43
N THR A 120 -8.37 -10.32 -34.50
CA THR A 120 -8.64 -11.15 -35.70
C THR A 120 -7.40 -11.28 -36.60
N GLU A 121 -6.20 -11.44 -36.03
CA GLU A 121 -5.04 -11.91 -36.78
C GLU A 121 -5.02 -13.44 -36.72
N ALA A 122 -5.58 -14.06 -37.76
CA ALA A 122 -5.29 -15.46 -38.02
C ALA A 122 -3.77 -15.58 -38.23
N LEU A 123 -3.09 -16.23 -37.29
CA LEU A 123 -1.73 -16.72 -37.48
C LEU A 123 -1.73 -17.57 -38.75
N VAL A 124 -1.30 -16.98 -39.87
CA VAL A 124 -1.20 -17.68 -41.15
C VAL A 124 -0.09 -18.70 -40.99
N ALA A 125 -0.46 -19.94 -40.69
CA ALA A 125 0.49 -21.05 -40.68
C ALA A 125 1.07 -21.19 -42.09
N ALA A 126 2.40 -21.10 -42.20
CA ALA A 126 3.09 -21.27 -43.47
C ALA A 126 2.76 -22.64 -44.08
N PRO A 127 2.44 -22.74 -45.38
CA PRO A 127 2.09 -24.01 -46.00
C PRO A 127 3.31 -24.94 -46.04
N VAL A 128 3.10 -26.18 -45.57
CA VAL A 128 4.07 -27.27 -45.63
C VAL A 128 4.30 -27.65 -47.11
N PRO A 129 5.55 -27.69 -47.62
CA PRO A 129 5.80 -28.05 -49.02
C PRO A 129 5.44 -29.53 -49.25
N GLN A 130 4.52 -29.77 -50.19
CA GLN A 130 4.17 -31.12 -50.63
C GLN A 130 5.33 -31.72 -51.43
N VAL A 131 5.81 -32.87 -50.96
CA VAL A 131 6.75 -33.74 -51.66
C VAL A 131 6.08 -34.29 -52.92
N ASN A 132 6.60 -33.88 -54.09
CA ASN A 132 6.29 -34.52 -55.36
C ASN A 132 7.56 -35.17 -55.89
N ALA A 133 7.61 -36.51 -55.91
CA ALA A 133 8.44 -37.26 -56.83
C ALA A 133 7.90 -38.69 -56.98
N GLN A 134 7.17 -38.87 -58.09
CA GLN A 134 7.09 -40.03 -59.00
C GLN A 134 6.87 -41.44 -58.43
#